data_AF-A0AAV1KUM1-F1
#
_entry.id   AF-A0AAV1KUM1-F1
#
_cell.length_a   1.000
_cell.length_b   1.000
_cell.length_c   1.000
_cell.angle_alpha   90.00
_cell.angle_beta   90.00
_cell.angle_gamma   90.00
#
_symmetry.space_group_name_H-M   'P 1'
#
loop_
_entity.id
_entity.type
_entity.pdbx_description
1 polymer ?
#
loop_
_entity_poly.entity_id
_entity_poly.type
_entity_poly.pdbx_seq_one_letter_code
_entity_poly.pdbx_strand_id
1 'polypeptide(L)'
;MPIEYAVLLKHCLTSGYLLWKEEFYMQVDGVAMGSPVSPVVADIFMEDLEEKALLTAPVNPRFYKRYVDDTFTILPSDKVTAFLNHLNSINPKIQFTMELEANNTLAFLDVLVIRNPDNTIGHTVYRKNTQLATVGKSLFQRARGICDRKHLAAELQHVEQVLQDNKLRVSRLRHSDRVKPATVERVPAVLPYVRGVTDKVGYILKRASIKTYFKPLKKIGQFLPSVKCHIPLQDAGVYKLDCECGLSYIGQTKRSIKTHVKEHIADVKHQRIGKSAVCEHVQDRPRHYIRFDRPQILAKEHRFLPRMIREAIEIKKHPNFNREDGWVLPSAWDPIINKIKSKPKYTTARLQDTVSSFCVNRTKN
;
A
#
# COMPACT_ATOMS: atom_id res chain seq x y z
N MET A 1 11.11 7.54 -25.97
CA MET A 1 10.74 7.80 -24.56
C MET A 1 11.10 9.25 -24.25
N PRO A 2 10.22 10.07 -23.64
CA PRO A 2 10.58 11.46 -23.29
C PRO A 2 11.78 11.49 -22.34
N ILE A 3 12.73 12.41 -22.59
CA ILE A 3 14.02 12.48 -21.89
C ILE A 3 13.85 12.61 -20.37
N GLU A 4 12.79 13.29 -19.93
CA GLU A 4 12.43 13.47 -18.53
C GLU A 4 12.25 12.14 -17.78
N TYR A 5 11.65 11.13 -18.42
CA TYR A 5 11.48 9.81 -17.80
C TYR A 5 12.81 9.08 -17.62
N ALA A 6 13.74 9.23 -18.58
CA ALA A 6 15.07 8.64 -18.47
C ALA A 6 15.87 9.27 -17.31
N VAL A 7 15.72 10.58 -17.09
CA VAL A 7 16.34 11.28 -15.95
C VAL A 7 15.78 10.77 -14.63
N LEU A 8 14.45 10.63 -14.52
CA LEU A 8 13.80 10.10 -13.32
C LEU A 8 14.17 8.63 -13.07
N LEU A 9 14.19 7.80 -14.10
CA LEU A 9 14.62 6.40 -14.00
C LEU A 9 16.07 6.29 -13.52
N LYS A 10 16.97 7.09 -14.10
CA LYS A 10 18.37 7.16 -13.65
C LYS A 10 18.44 7.52 -12.18
N HIS A 11 17.71 8.54 -11.75
CA HIS A 11 17.67 8.94 -10.34
C HIS A 11 17.13 7.83 -9.43
N CYS A 12 16.05 7.14 -9.82
CA CYS A 12 15.49 6.02 -9.05
C CYS A 12 16.45 4.85 -8.92
N LEU A 13 17.24 4.56 -9.96
CA LEU A 13 18.20 3.45 -9.96
C LEU A 13 19.49 3.78 -9.22
N THR A 14 19.92 5.05 -9.19
CA THR A 14 21.16 5.45 -8.49
C THR A 14 20.95 5.85 -7.03
N SER A 15 19.72 6.17 -6.63
CA SER A 15 19.42 6.70 -5.29
C SER A 15 18.91 5.63 -4.31
N GLY A 16 19.43 4.40 -4.45
CA GLY A 16 19.05 3.25 -3.62
C GLY A 16 19.72 3.28 -2.24
N TYR A 17 19.20 4.10 -1.32
CA TYR A 17 19.62 4.10 0.08
C TYR A 17 18.82 3.07 0.88
N LEU A 18 19.52 2.26 1.67
CA LEU A 18 18.93 1.30 2.59
C LEU A 18 19.41 1.59 4.02
N LEU A 19 18.50 1.51 4.99
CA LEU A 19 18.83 1.63 6.41
C LEU A 19 18.91 0.23 7.01
N TRP A 20 20.07 -0.14 7.56
CA TRP A 20 20.26 -1.42 8.22
C TRP A 20 21.06 -1.22 9.51
N LYS A 21 20.53 -1.70 10.65
CA LYS A 21 21.13 -1.50 11.98
C LYS A 21 21.50 -0.03 12.26
N GLU A 22 20.57 0.88 11.97
CA GLU A 22 20.71 2.34 12.16
C GLU A 22 21.77 3.03 11.28
N GLU A 23 22.44 2.29 10.39
CA GLU A 23 23.40 2.82 9.43
C GLU A 23 22.82 2.87 8.01
N PHE A 24 23.17 3.92 7.27
CA PHE A 24 22.75 4.09 5.88
C PHE A 24 23.78 3.47 4.93
N TYR A 25 23.30 2.59 4.05
CA TYR A 25 24.10 2.01 2.98
C TYR A 25 23.53 2.46 1.63
N MET A 26 24.42 2.55 0.63
CA MET A 26 24.05 2.83 -0.74
C MET A 26 24.30 1.58 -1.58
N GLN A 27 23.32 1.18 -2.38
CA GLN A 27 23.52 0.12 -3.34
C GLN A 27 24.42 0.60 -4.48
N VAL A 28 25.58 -0.04 -4.62
CA VAL A 28 26.60 0.31 -5.63
C VAL A 28 26.41 -0.49 -6.92
N ASP A 29 25.88 -1.71 -6.83
CA ASP A 29 25.72 -2.60 -7.98
C ASP A 29 24.35 -3.30 -7.96
N GLY A 30 23.82 -3.53 -9.16
CA GLY A 30 22.49 -4.06 -9.38
C GLY A 30 21.37 -3.07 -9.08
N VAL A 31 20.13 -3.59 -9.06
CA VAL A 31 18.91 -2.82 -8.81
C VAL A 31 18.33 -3.16 -7.44
N ALA A 32 17.70 -2.19 -6.78
CA ALA A 32 17.17 -2.38 -5.42
C ALA A 32 15.98 -3.33 -5.42
N MET A 33 16.06 -4.41 -4.65
CA MET A 33 14.93 -5.31 -4.42
C MET A 33 13.80 -4.53 -3.73
N GLY A 34 12.58 -4.63 -4.28
CA GLY A 34 11.39 -3.93 -3.76
C GLY A 34 11.12 -2.56 -4.38
N SER A 35 12.03 -2.00 -5.20
CA SER A 35 11.69 -0.86 -6.04
C SER A 35 10.73 -1.31 -7.16
N PRO A 36 9.62 -0.59 -7.43
CA PRO A 36 8.69 -0.94 -8.50
C PRO A 36 9.30 -0.95 -9.91
N VAL A 37 10.40 -0.22 -10.09
CA VAL A 37 11.09 -0.08 -11.39
C VAL A 37 12.09 -1.22 -11.62
N SER A 38 12.65 -1.78 -10.55
CA SER A 38 13.72 -2.77 -10.61
C SER A 38 13.40 -4.02 -11.44
N PRO A 39 12.22 -4.67 -11.31
CA PRO A 39 11.91 -5.86 -12.10
C PRO A 39 11.94 -5.59 -13.61
N VAL A 40 11.37 -4.46 -14.03
CA VAL A 40 11.30 -4.10 -15.46
C VAL A 40 12.70 -3.84 -16.03
N VAL A 41 13.55 -3.12 -15.29
CA VAL A 41 14.91 -2.82 -15.73
C VAL A 41 15.78 -4.07 -15.75
N ALA A 42 15.64 -4.94 -14.75
CA ALA A 42 16.31 -6.24 -14.73
C ALA A 42 15.89 -7.11 -15.92
N ASP A 43 14.59 -7.17 -16.22
CA ASP A 43 14.07 -7.94 -17.35
C ASP A 43 14.62 -7.46 -18.70
N ILE A 44 14.66 -6.13 -18.93
CA ILE A 44 15.24 -5.54 -20.15
C ILE A 44 16.73 -5.88 -20.29
N PHE A 45 17.47 -5.77 -19.19
CA PHE A 45 18.90 -6.08 -19.19
C PHE A 45 19.14 -7.57 -19.47
N MET A 46 18.36 -8.45 -18.82
CA MET A 46 18.47 -9.89 -19.04
C MET A 46 18.09 -10.28 -20.47
N GLU A 47 17.07 -9.64 -21.05
CA GLU A 47 16.68 -9.88 -22.46
C GLU A 47 17.82 -9.54 -23.44
N ASP A 48 18.47 -8.38 -23.30
CA ASP A 48 19.64 -7.99 -24.12
C ASP A 48 20.84 -8.93 -23.92
N LEU A 49 21.09 -9.36 -22.67
CA LEU A 49 22.15 -10.32 -22.36
C LEU A 49 21.88 -11.68 -23.00
N GLU A 50 20.65 -12.18 -22.87
CA GLU A 50 20.21 -13.47 -23.43
C GLU A 50 20.21 -13.45 -24.95
N GLU A 51 19.75 -12.37 -25.58
CA GLU A 51 19.78 -12.22 -27.04
C GLU A 51 21.21 -12.32 -27.58
N LYS A 52 22.15 -11.58 -26.97
CA LYS A 52 23.58 -11.68 -27.32
C LYS A 52 24.13 -13.07 -27.09
N ALA A 53 23.78 -13.70 -25.97
CA ALA A 53 24.25 -15.02 -25.62
C ALA A 53 23.75 -16.08 -26.62
N LEU A 54 22.48 -16.02 -27.01
CA LEU A 54 21.87 -16.94 -27.97
C LEU A 54 22.37 -16.73 -29.41
N LEU A 55 22.61 -15.49 -29.84
CA LEU A 55 23.17 -15.19 -31.16
C LEU A 55 24.61 -15.70 -31.33
N THR A 56 25.40 -15.67 -30.26
CA THR A 56 26.82 -16.07 -30.27
C THR A 56 27.04 -17.50 -29.80
N ALA A 57 25.98 -18.23 -29.47
CA ALA A 57 26.07 -19.55 -28.86
C ALA A 57 26.75 -20.56 -29.81
N PRO A 58 27.69 -21.39 -29.31
CA PRO A 58 28.30 -22.44 -30.12
C PRO A 58 27.29 -23.53 -30.51
N VAL A 59 26.20 -23.66 -29.75
CA VAL A 59 25.10 -24.60 -29.99
C VAL A 59 23.79 -23.89 -29.68
N ASN A 60 22.88 -23.89 -30.65
CA ASN A 60 21.56 -23.32 -30.46
C ASN A 60 20.66 -24.28 -29.68
N PRO A 61 20.06 -23.85 -28.55
CA PRO A 61 19.11 -24.67 -27.81
C PRO A 61 17.84 -24.91 -28.65
N ARG A 62 17.26 -26.10 -28.51
CA ARG A 62 15.96 -26.43 -29.14
C ARG A 62 14.82 -25.65 -28.52
N PHE A 63 14.96 -25.32 -27.24
CA PHE A 63 14.02 -24.54 -26.47
C PHE A 63 14.78 -23.74 -25.42
N TYR A 64 14.47 -22.47 -25.29
CA TYR A 64 14.98 -21.59 -24.25
C TYR A 64 13.87 -20.63 -23.83
N LYS A 65 13.49 -20.66 -22.55
CA LYS A 65 12.53 -19.73 -21.97
C LYS A 65 12.96 -19.33 -20.58
N ARG A 66 12.83 -18.03 -20.27
CA ARG A 66 13.06 -17.46 -18.95
C ARG A 66 11.74 -17.16 -18.24
N TYR A 67 11.71 -17.39 -16.94
CA TYR A 67 10.69 -16.91 -16.02
C TYR A 67 11.37 -16.16 -14.87
N VAL A 68 11.33 -14.83 -14.93
CA VAL A 68 12.06 -13.94 -14.00
C VAL A 68 13.55 -14.29 -13.98
N ASP A 69 14.05 -14.96 -12.95
CA ASP A 69 15.47 -15.31 -12.79
C ASP A 69 15.78 -16.74 -13.29
N ASP A 70 14.77 -17.60 -13.45
CA ASP A 70 14.95 -19.02 -13.79
C ASP A 70 14.82 -19.26 -15.30
N THR A 71 15.73 -20.04 -15.88
CA THR A 71 15.72 -20.39 -17.31
C THR A 71 15.50 -21.88 -17.51
N PHE A 72 14.68 -22.24 -18.49
CA PHE A 72 14.41 -23.62 -18.90
C PHE A 72 14.92 -23.83 -20.32
N THR A 73 15.89 -24.74 -20.46
CA THR A 73 16.62 -24.97 -21.70
C THR A 73 16.60 -26.44 -22.11
N ILE A 74 16.34 -26.73 -23.38
CA ILE A 74 16.43 -28.08 -23.97
C ILE A 74 17.60 -28.11 -24.95
N LEU A 75 18.62 -28.91 -24.64
CA LEU A 75 19.86 -29.03 -25.40
C LEU A 75 20.37 -30.50 -25.36
N PRO A 76 21.12 -30.98 -26.36
CA PRO A 76 21.85 -32.25 -26.24
C PRO A 76 22.77 -32.31 -25.02
N SER A 77 22.76 -33.46 -24.32
CA SER A 77 23.46 -33.65 -23.03
C SER A 77 24.97 -33.40 -23.11
N ASP A 78 25.61 -33.68 -24.24
CA ASP A 78 27.04 -33.47 -24.46
C ASP A 78 27.42 -31.99 -24.64
N LYS A 79 26.44 -31.12 -24.92
CA LYS A 79 26.66 -29.69 -25.20
C LYS A 79 26.32 -28.77 -24.03
N VAL A 80 25.70 -29.28 -22.96
CA VAL A 80 25.18 -28.45 -21.86
C VAL A 80 26.30 -27.69 -21.15
N THR A 81 27.42 -28.34 -20.86
CA THR A 81 28.57 -27.69 -20.22
C THR A 81 29.18 -26.59 -21.09
N ALA A 82 29.28 -26.82 -22.40
CA ALA A 82 29.80 -25.84 -23.34
C ALA A 82 28.89 -24.60 -23.41
N PHE A 83 27.57 -24.81 -23.39
CA PHE A 83 26.59 -23.74 -23.37
C PHE A 83 26.63 -22.95 -22.05
N LEU A 84 26.73 -23.61 -20.89
CA LEU A 84 26.86 -22.92 -19.61
C LEU A 84 28.12 -22.04 -19.55
N ASN A 85 29.25 -22.57 -20.00
CA ASN A 85 30.51 -21.80 -20.05
C ASN A 85 30.40 -20.60 -20.97
N HIS A 86 29.69 -20.75 -22.11
CA HIS A 86 29.40 -19.64 -23.00
C HIS A 86 28.54 -18.57 -22.32
N LEU A 87 27.42 -18.94 -21.67
CA LEU A 87 26.57 -17.99 -20.93
C LEU A 87 27.37 -17.19 -19.90
N ASN A 88 28.22 -17.85 -19.12
CA ASN A 88 29.06 -17.22 -18.09
C ASN A 88 30.21 -16.39 -18.65
N SER A 89 30.54 -16.55 -19.94
CA SER A 89 31.56 -15.72 -20.62
C SER A 89 31.03 -14.36 -21.06
N ILE A 90 29.72 -14.20 -21.23
CA ILE A 90 29.11 -12.97 -21.76
C ILE A 90 29.21 -11.81 -20.76
N ASN A 91 29.01 -12.08 -19.47
CA ASN A 91 29.06 -11.05 -18.43
C ASN A 91 29.76 -11.58 -17.17
N PRO A 92 30.84 -10.93 -16.69
CA PRO A 92 31.55 -11.39 -15.50
C PRO A 92 30.72 -11.30 -14.22
N LYS A 93 29.74 -10.40 -14.15
CA LYS A 93 28.94 -10.15 -12.93
C LYS A 93 27.74 -11.08 -12.79
N ILE A 94 27.29 -11.73 -13.86
CA ILE A 94 26.14 -12.64 -13.84
C ILE A 94 26.64 -14.04 -14.11
N GLN A 95 26.41 -14.92 -13.13
CA GLN A 95 26.83 -16.31 -13.20
C GLN A 95 25.58 -17.20 -13.22
N PHE A 96 25.39 -17.88 -14.34
CA PHE A 96 24.42 -18.93 -14.50
C PHE A 96 24.90 -20.20 -13.81
N THR A 97 23.94 -20.91 -13.24
CA THR A 97 24.11 -22.27 -12.71
C THR A 97 23.16 -23.20 -13.46
N MET A 98 23.45 -24.49 -13.47
CA MET A 98 22.62 -25.48 -14.17
C MET A 98 22.27 -26.64 -13.24
N GLU A 99 21.02 -27.06 -13.30
CA GLU A 99 20.55 -28.33 -12.76
C GLU A 99 20.29 -29.28 -13.94
N LEU A 100 20.89 -30.47 -13.90
CA LEU A 100 20.69 -31.48 -14.93
C LEU A 100 19.50 -32.38 -14.58
N GLU A 101 18.85 -32.87 -15.63
CA GLU A 101 17.86 -33.93 -15.50
C GLU A 101 18.46 -35.16 -14.82
N ALA A 102 17.81 -35.64 -13.76
CA ALA A 102 18.19 -36.85 -13.05
C ALA A 102 17.00 -37.83 -13.08
N ASN A 103 17.26 -39.10 -13.42
CA ASN A 103 16.23 -40.14 -13.52
C ASN A 103 15.05 -39.77 -14.43
N ASN A 104 15.33 -39.12 -15.57
CA ASN A 104 14.31 -38.60 -16.50
C ASN A 104 13.36 -37.56 -15.88
N THR A 105 13.81 -36.86 -14.83
CA THR A 105 13.02 -35.82 -14.15
C THR A 105 13.85 -34.57 -13.90
N LEU A 106 13.20 -33.41 -14.00
CA LEU A 106 13.79 -32.11 -13.72
C LEU A 106 12.76 -31.22 -13.03
N ALA A 107 13.13 -30.65 -11.89
CA ALA A 107 12.30 -29.67 -11.20
C ALA A 107 12.49 -28.29 -11.85
N PHE A 108 11.40 -27.63 -12.20
CA PHE A 108 11.40 -26.25 -12.66
C PHE A 108 10.27 -25.48 -11.98
N LEU A 109 10.62 -24.51 -11.12
CA LEU A 109 9.68 -23.81 -10.25
C LEU A 109 8.81 -24.76 -9.41
N ASP A 110 7.50 -24.74 -9.64
CA ASP A 110 6.47 -25.52 -8.97
C ASP A 110 6.05 -26.77 -9.78
N VAL A 111 6.78 -27.08 -10.86
CA VAL A 111 6.51 -28.15 -11.82
C VAL A 111 7.66 -29.16 -11.83
N LEU A 112 7.33 -30.44 -11.70
CA LEU A 112 8.26 -31.54 -11.94
C LEU A 112 8.04 -32.03 -13.36
N VAL A 113 9.00 -31.73 -14.23
CA VAL A 113 9.03 -32.16 -15.63
C VAL A 113 9.55 -33.58 -15.67
N ILE A 114 8.84 -34.48 -16.37
CA ILE A 114 9.15 -35.90 -16.49
C ILE A 114 9.29 -36.23 -17.96
N ARG A 115 10.43 -36.78 -18.38
CA ARG A 115 10.61 -37.27 -19.73
C ARG A 115 10.09 -38.70 -19.84
N ASN A 116 9.05 -38.88 -20.64
CA ASN A 116 8.45 -40.19 -20.88
C ASN A 116 9.31 -41.02 -21.86
N PRO A 117 9.20 -42.35 -21.85
CA PRO A 117 9.93 -43.23 -22.77
C PRO A 117 9.63 -42.99 -24.25
N ASP A 118 8.46 -42.43 -24.57
CA ASP A 118 8.04 -42.03 -25.93
C ASP A 118 8.62 -40.68 -26.38
N ASN A 119 9.57 -40.11 -25.62
CA ASN A 119 10.14 -38.77 -25.78
C ASN A 119 9.13 -37.61 -25.62
N THR A 120 7.92 -37.87 -25.11
CA THR A 120 7.01 -36.80 -24.71
C THR A 120 7.37 -36.25 -23.33
N ILE A 121 7.00 -35.00 -23.08
CA ILE A 121 7.19 -34.35 -21.77
C ILE A 121 5.91 -34.51 -20.96
N GLY A 122 6.02 -35.20 -19.84
CA GLY A 122 5.04 -35.20 -18.77
C GLY A 122 5.33 -34.11 -17.72
N HIS A 123 4.33 -33.73 -16.94
CA HIS A 123 4.47 -32.76 -15.88
C HIS A 123 3.55 -33.06 -14.68
N THR A 124 4.10 -32.82 -13.49
CA THR A 124 3.43 -32.99 -12.19
C THR A 124 3.80 -31.85 -11.25
N VAL A 125 3.22 -31.81 -10.06
CA VAL A 125 3.50 -30.75 -9.07
C VAL A 125 4.80 -31.05 -8.32
N TYR A 126 5.78 -30.16 -8.42
CA TYR A 126 6.99 -30.21 -7.58
C TYR A 126 6.78 -29.49 -6.25
N ARG A 127 7.24 -30.08 -5.15
CA ARG A 127 7.14 -29.51 -3.80
C ARG A 127 8.51 -29.49 -3.14
N LYS A 128 8.99 -28.29 -2.77
CA LYS A 128 10.15 -28.17 -1.88
C LYS A 128 9.73 -28.58 -0.46
N ASN A 129 10.62 -29.25 0.28
CA ASN A 129 10.38 -29.78 1.63
C ASN A 129 9.87 -28.73 2.66
N THR A 130 9.94 -27.43 2.35
CA THR A 130 9.56 -26.33 3.23
C THR A 130 8.18 -25.72 2.95
N GLN A 131 7.44 -26.18 1.92
CA GLN A 131 6.10 -25.64 1.63
C GLN A 131 5.05 -26.22 2.61
N LEU A 132 4.85 -25.54 3.74
CA LEU A 132 3.70 -25.78 4.63
C LEU A 132 2.39 -25.49 3.88
N ALA A 133 1.50 -26.48 3.87
CA ALA A 133 0.22 -26.53 3.15
C ALA A 133 -0.74 -25.41 3.54
N THR A 134 -0.51 -24.21 3.00
CA THR A 134 -1.35 -23.06 3.27
C THR A 134 -2.39 -22.97 2.16
N VAL A 135 -3.63 -23.32 2.53
CA VAL A 135 -4.88 -23.28 1.75
C VAL A 135 -5.18 -24.55 0.92
N GLY A 136 -5.92 -25.51 1.50
CA GLY A 136 -6.32 -26.74 0.80
C GLY A 136 -7.09 -26.56 -0.52
N LYS A 137 -7.79 -25.43 -0.73
CA LYS A 137 -8.45 -25.13 -2.01
C LYS A 137 -7.45 -24.81 -3.14
N SER A 138 -6.33 -24.16 -2.83
CA SER A 138 -5.31 -23.83 -3.84
C SER A 138 -4.57 -25.09 -4.29
N LEU A 139 -4.37 -26.07 -3.39
CA LEU A 139 -3.73 -27.35 -3.74
C LEU A 139 -4.51 -28.12 -4.81
N PHE A 140 -5.83 -28.23 -4.67
CA PHE A 140 -6.68 -28.89 -5.68
C PHE A 140 -6.71 -28.13 -7.01
N GLN A 141 -6.68 -26.80 -6.99
CA GLN A 141 -6.62 -26.00 -8.21
C GLN A 141 -5.26 -26.13 -8.89
N ARG A 142 -4.19 -26.10 -8.11
CA ARG A 142 -2.81 -26.29 -8.57
C ARG A 142 -2.63 -27.67 -9.21
N ALA A 143 -3.08 -28.74 -8.54
CA ALA A 143 -3.06 -30.09 -9.09
C ALA A 143 -3.77 -30.18 -10.45
N ARG A 144 -4.97 -29.60 -10.56
CA ARG A 144 -5.72 -29.59 -11.83
C ARG A 144 -5.13 -28.71 -12.92
N GLY A 145 -4.41 -27.65 -12.55
CA GLY A 145 -3.80 -26.73 -13.50
C GLY A 145 -2.42 -27.17 -14.01
N ILE A 146 -1.68 -27.92 -13.18
CA ILE A 146 -0.28 -28.30 -13.46
C ILE A 146 -0.14 -29.78 -13.83
N CYS A 147 -0.97 -30.71 -13.35
CA CYS A 147 -0.74 -32.13 -13.65
C CYS A 147 -1.32 -32.55 -15.00
N ASP A 148 -0.55 -33.40 -15.68
CA ASP A 148 -1.08 -34.19 -16.80
C ASP A 148 -2.20 -35.13 -16.37
N ARG A 149 -3.06 -35.48 -17.33
CA ARG A 149 -4.15 -36.45 -17.13
C ARG A 149 -3.69 -37.77 -16.51
N LYS A 150 -2.49 -38.24 -16.88
CA LYS A 150 -1.92 -39.50 -16.36
C LYS A 150 -1.57 -39.41 -14.86
N HIS A 151 -1.08 -38.26 -14.41
CA HIS A 151 -0.56 -38.08 -13.05
C HIS A 151 -1.54 -37.37 -12.11
N LEU A 152 -2.62 -36.78 -12.65
CA LEU A 152 -3.60 -36.01 -11.89
C LEU A 152 -4.29 -36.83 -10.79
N ALA A 153 -4.65 -38.09 -11.06
CA ALA A 153 -5.34 -38.93 -10.07
C ALA A 153 -4.46 -39.20 -8.83
N ALA A 154 -3.19 -39.56 -9.04
CA ALA A 154 -2.24 -39.79 -7.95
C ALA A 154 -1.98 -38.50 -7.14
N GLU A 155 -1.84 -37.36 -7.83
CA GLU A 155 -1.66 -36.07 -7.19
C GLU A 155 -2.88 -35.66 -6.34
N LEU A 156 -4.10 -35.89 -6.84
CA LEU A 156 -5.33 -35.60 -6.08
C LEU A 156 -5.43 -36.46 -4.82
N GLN A 157 -5.06 -37.75 -4.90
CA GLN A 157 -5.01 -38.64 -3.74
C GLN A 157 -3.98 -38.17 -2.71
N HIS A 158 -2.80 -37.74 -3.17
CA HIS A 158 -1.78 -37.18 -2.29
C HIS A 158 -2.27 -35.90 -1.60
N VAL A 159 -2.92 -34.99 -2.34
CA VAL A 159 -3.52 -33.76 -1.76
C VAL A 159 -4.58 -34.13 -0.72
N GLU A 160 -5.41 -35.15 -0.97
CA GLU A 160 -6.39 -35.62 0.00
C GLU A 160 -5.75 -36.17 1.28
N GLN A 161 -4.70 -36.97 1.16
CA GLN A 161 -3.93 -37.48 2.31
C GLN A 161 -3.32 -36.34 3.13
N VAL A 162 -2.62 -35.41 2.47
CA VAL A 162 -2.01 -34.24 3.14
C VAL A 162 -3.06 -33.42 3.89
N LEU A 163 -4.27 -33.27 3.33
CA LEU A 163 -5.35 -32.56 4.00
C LEU A 163 -5.90 -33.32 5.21
N GLN A 164 -5.97 -34.65 5.15
CA GLN A 164 -6.35 -35.49 6.28
C GLN A 164 -5.33 -35.40 7.41
N ASP A 165 -4.03 -35.54 7.08
CA ASP A 165 -2.93 -35.46 8.05
C ASP A 165 -2.90 -34.11 8.77
N ASN A 166 -3.16 -33.03 8.03
CA ASN A 166 -3.22 -31.67 8.57
C ASN A 166 -4.58 -31.31 9.19
N LYS A 167 -5.53 -32.25 9.27
CA LYS A 167 -6.90 -32.04 9.81
C LYS A 167 -7.66 -30.88 9.15
N LEU A 168 -7.39 -30.60 7.87
CA LEU A 168 -8.00 -29.52 7.11
C LEU A 168 -9.25 -30.03 6.37
N ARG A 169 -10.43 -29.53 6.74
CA ARG A 169 -11.68 -29.85 6.03
C ARG A 169 -11.82 -29.01 4.76
N VAL A 170 -11.68 -29.64 3.59
CA VAL A 170 -12.07 -29.03 2.31
C VAL A 170 -13.54 -29.35 2.02
N SER A 171 -14.39 -28.33 1.99
CA SER A 171 -15.79 -28.48 1.57
C SER A 171 -15.82 -28.99 0.13
N ARG A 172 -16.37 -30.18 -0.11
CA ARG A 172 -16.68 -30.66 -1.47
C ARG A 172 -17.47 -29.58 -2.20
N LEU A 173 -17.02 -29.20 -3.40
CA LEU A 173 -17.78 -28.34 -4.29
C LEU A 173 -19.00 -29.14 -4.76
N ARG A 174 -20.16 -28.93 -4.12
CA ARG A 174 -21.43 -29.32 -4.72
C ARG A 174 -21.65 -28.37 -5.90
N HIS A 175 -21.32 -28.80 -7.11
CA HIS A 175 -21.89 -28.18 -8.30
C HIS A 175 -23.39 -28.47 -8.26
N SER A 176 -24.15 -27.54 -7.71
CA SER A 176 -25.59 -27.49 -7.91
C SER A 176 -25.77 -26.70 -9.20
N ASP A 177 -26.29 -27.37 -10.24
CA ASP A 177 -26.81 -26.72 -11.43
C ASP A 177 -28.03 -25.88 -11.05
N ARG A 178 -27.78 -24.74 -10.41
CA ARG A 178 -28.82 -23.75 -10.16
C ARG A 178 -28.88 -22.87 -11.38
N VAL A 179 -29.92 -23.09 -12.17
CA VAL A 179 -30.38 -22.11 -13.17
C VAL A 179 -30.50 -20.76 -12.45
N LYS A 180 -29.67 -19.80 -12.86
CA LYS A 180 -29.73 -18.45 -12.28
C LYS A 180 -31.04 -17.81 -12.76
N PRO A 181 -31.87 -17.25 -11.85
CA PRO A 181 -33.04 -16.48 -12.27
C PRO A 181 -32.60 -15.26 -13.08
N ALA A 182 -33.49 -14.78 -13.97
CA ALA A 182 -33.24 -13.63 -14.82
C ALA A 182 -32.76 -12.43 -14.01
N THR A 183 -31.56 -11.93 -14.32
CA THR A 183 -30.94 -10.79 -13.66
C THR A 183 -31.62 -9.50 -14.08
N VAL A 184 -32.51 -8.98 -13.22
CA VAL A 184 -32.91 -7.57 -13.28
C VAL A 184 -31.73 -6.74 -12.76
N GLU A 185 -31.23 -5.78 -13.53
CA GLU A 185 -30.17 -4.88 -13.08
C GLU A 185 -30.69 -3.97 -11.96
N ARG A 186 -30.35 -4.32 -10.72
CA ARG A 186 -30.64 -3.53 -9.51
C ARG A 186 -29.35 -2.93 -8.97
N VAL A 187 -29.45 -1.73 -8.40
CA VAL A 187 -28.33 -1.06 -7.72
C VAL A 187 -27.78 -1.98 -6.63
N PRO A 188 -26.47 -2.27 -6.61
CA PRO A 188 -25.90 -3.16 -5.61
C PRO A 188 -25.93 -2.53 -4.21
N ALA A 189 -26.27 -3.34 -3.20
CA ALA A 189 -26.25 -2.92 -1.81
C ALA A 189 -24.86 -3.19 -1.19
N VAL A 190 -24.29 -2.19 -0.54
CA VAL A 190 -23.02 -2.30 0.19
C VAL A 190 -23.30 -2.28 1.68
N LEU A 191 -23.00 -3.38 2.38
CA LEU A 191 -23.29 -3.57 3.80
C LEU A 191 -22.00 -3.74 4.60
N PRO A 192 -21.91 -3.25 5.84
CA PRO A 192 -20.82 -3.63 6.74
C PRO A 192 -20.90 -5.13 7.07
N TYR A 193 -19.80 -5.85 7.11
CA TYR A 193 -19.79 -7.27 7.48
C TYR A 193 -19.96 -7.43 8.99
N VAL A 194 -21.11 -7.95 9.40
CA VAL A 194 -21.42 -8.35 10.77
C VAL A 194 -21.87 -9.80 10.73
N ARG A 195 -20.98 -10.69 11.22
CA ARG A 195 -21.21 -12.14 11.23
C ARG A 195 -22.58 -12.47 11.82
N GLY A 196 -23.37 -13.25 11.08
CA GLY A 196 -24.70 -13.73 11.50
C GLY A 196 -25.87 -12.79 11.17
N VAL A 197 -25.64 -11.48 11.07
CA VAL A 197 -26.70 -10.50 10.73
C VAL A 197 -26.68 -10.20 9.23
N THR A 198 -25.55 -9.69 8.73
CA THR A 198 -25.46 -9.26 7.34
C THR A 198 -25.47 -10.43 6.37
N ASP A 199 -25.12 -11.63 6.85
CA ASP A 199 -25.25 -12.89 6.11
C ASP A 199 -26.74 -13.21 5.81
N LYS A 200 -27.61 -13.06 6.83
CA LYS A 200 -29.07 -13.27 6.68
C LYS A 200 -29.68 -12.21 5.78
N VAL A 201 -29.29 -10.95 5.95
CA VAL A 201 -29.74 -9.84 5.10
C VAL A 201 -29.29 -10.06 3.64
N GLY A 202 -28.04 -10.48 3.42
CA GLY A 202 -27.53 -10.81 2.10
C GLY A 202 -28.30 -11.95 1.43
N TYR A 203 -28.70 -12.96 2.20
CA TYR A 203 -29.53 -14.05 1.69
C TYR A 203 -30.91 -13.59 1.20
N ILE A 204 -31.56 -12.69 1.96
CA ILE A 204 -32.86 -12.10 1.57
C ILE A 204 -32.70 -11.25 0.31
N LEU A 205 -31.68 -10.38 0.28
CA LEU A 205 -31.40 -9.50 -0.87
C LEU A 205 -31.06 -10.29 -2.14
N LYS A 206 -30.39 -11.44 -1.99
CA LYS A 206 -30.11 -12.35 -3.10
C LYS A 206 -31.37 -12.97 -3.71
N ARG A 207 -32.39 -13.30 -2.90
CA ARG A 207 -33.70 -13.75 -3.41
C ARG A 207 -34.42 -12.65 -4.19
N ALA A 208 -34.18 -11.39 -3.82
CA ALA A 208 -34.69 -10.22 -4.52
C ALA A 208 -33.82 -9.76 -5.71
N SER A 209 -32.89 -10.59 -6.20
CA SER A 209 -31.97 -10.26 -7.30
C SER A 209 -31.11 -8.99 -7.07
N ILE A 210 -30.84 -8.63 -5.82
CA ILE A 210 -29.95 -7.50 -5.47
C ILE A 210 -28.55 -8.06 -5.17
N LYS A 211 -27.54 -7.55 -5.88
CA LYS A 211 -26.13 -7.89 -5.59
C LYS A 211 -25.71 -7.22 -4.28
N THR A 212 -25.20 -7.99 -3.34
CA THR A 212 -24.73 -7.50 -2.04
C THR A 212 -23.21 -7.61 -1.92
N TYR A 213 -22.56 -6.52 -1.53
CA TYR A 213 -21.12 -6.50 -1.21
C TYR A 213 -20.92 -6.21 0.26
N PHE A 214 -20.08 -7.01 0.93
CA PHE A 214 -19.76 -6.82 2.34
C PHE A 214 -18.43 -6.09 2.52
N LYS A 215 -18.42 -5.02 3.31
CA LYS A 215 -17.20 -4.30 3.69
C LYS A 215 -16.87 -4.59 5.15
N PRO A 216 -15.63 -4.98 5.49
CA PRO A 216 -15.25 -5.10 6.88
C PRO A 216 -15.31 -3.73 7.56
N LEU A 217 -15.70 -3.69 8.84
CA LEU A 217 -15.77 -2.46 9.62
C LEU A 217 -14.41 -1.75 9.71
N LYS A 218 -13.33 -2.54 9.84
CA LYS A 218 -11.95 -2.07 9.84
C LYS A 218 -11.14 -2.77 8.74
N LYS A 219 -10.36 -2.00 7.98
CA LYS A 219 -9.44 -2.55 6.97
C LYS A 219 -8.10 -2.91 7.63
N ILE A 220 -7.38 -3.90 7.09
CA ILE A 220 -6.04 -4.30 7.58
C ILE A 220 -5.09 -3.10 7.67
N GLY A 221 -5.10 -2.22 6.66
CA GLY A 221 -4.29 -0.99 6.66
C GLY A 221 -4.63 0.02 7.75
N GLN A 222 -5.73 -0.15 8.51
CA GLN A 222 -6.01 0.64 9.71
C GLN A 222 -5.37 0.04 10.98
N PHE A 223 -5.01 -1.24 10.95
CA PHE A 223 -4.26 -1.90 12.02
C PHE A 223 -2.75 -1.77 11.82
N LEU A 224 -2.31 -1.71 10.55
CA LEU A 224 -0.90 -1.55 10.22
C LEU A 224 -0.45 -0.09 10.39
N PRO A 225 0.76 0.15 10.94
CA PRO A 225 1.36 1.47 10.90
C PRO A 225 1.59 1.90 9.45
N SER A 226 1.46 3.20 9.19
CA SER A 226 1.81 3.78 7.89
C SER A 226 3.27 3.47 7.58
N VAL A 227 3.55 2.90 6.40
CA VAL A 227 4.91 2.63 5.90
C VAL A 227 5.70 3.93 5.71
N LYS A 228 5.01 5.07 5.60
CA LYS A 228 5.60 6.41 5.49
C LYS A 228 5.55 7.13 6.83
N CYS A 229 6.66 7.76 7.23
CA CYS A 229 6.73 8.65 8.37
C CYS A 229 5.69 9.77 8.25
N HIS A 230 4.83 9.92 9.26
CA HIS A 230 3.83 10.98 9.29
C HIS A 230 4.48 12.31 9.68
N ILE A 231 4.48 13.29 8.78
CA ILE A 231 4.94 14.64 9.09
C ILE A 231 3.78 15.38 9.78
N PRO A 232 3.96 15.84 11.04
CA PRO A 232 2.91 16.58 11.74
C PRO A 232 2.52 17.85 10.96
N LEU A 233 1.23 18.20 10.96
CA LEU A 233 0.64 19.39 10.30
C LEU A 233 0.57 19.36 8.76
N GLN A 234 0.91 18.23 8.12
CA GLN A 234 0.79 18.09 6.66
C GLN A 234 -0.65 17.79 6.19
N ASP A 235 -1.51 17.34 7.09
CA ASP A 235 -2.88 16.94 6.78
C ASP A 235 -3.85 18.12 6.63
N ALA A 236 -4.92 17.89 5.87
CA ALA A 236 -6.06 18.78 5.76
C ALA A 236 -7.01 18.62 6.94
N GLY A 237 -7.65 19.70 7.38
CA GLY A 237 -8.54 19.64 8.51
C GLY A 237 -8.86 21.00 9.12
N VAL A 238 -9.37 20.95 10.35
CA VAL A 238 -9.72 22.12 11.16
C VAL A 238 -8.63 22.31 12.22
N TYR A 239 -8.10 23.53 12.29
CA TYR A 239 -7.06 23.90 13.24
C TYR A 239 -7.49 25.12 14.08
N LYS A 240 -6.81 25.28 15.20
CA LYS A 240 -7.03 26.35 16.18
C LYS A 240 -5.71 27.07 16.47
N LEU A 241 -5.75 28.40 16.45
CA LEU A 241 -4.68 29.28 16.92
C LEU A 241 -5.16 30.00 18.16
N ASP A 242 -4.43 29.83 19.26
CA ASP A 242 -4.76 30.47 20.53
C ASP A 242 -4.08 31.82 20.65
N CYS A 243 -4.81 32.78 21.22
CA CYS A 243 -4.29 34.08 21.58
C CYS A 243 -4.31 34.27 23.10
N GLU A 244 -3.35 35.04 23.61
CA GLU A 244 -3.29 35.44 25.02
C GLU A 244 -4.50 36.26 25.48
N CYS A 245 -5.24 36.89 24.55
CA CYS A 245 -6.46 37.63 24.87
C CYS A 245 -7.65 36.74 25.26
N GLY A 246 -7.46 35.41 25.29
CA GLY A 246 -8.49 34.43 25.61
C GLY A 246 -9.40 34.07 24.43
N LEU A 247 -9.23 34.72 23.26
CA LEU A 247 -9.91 34.38 22.03
C LEU A 247 -9.05 33.44 21.18
N SER A 248 -9.69 32.61 20.35
CA SER A 248 -9.00 31.69 19.45
C SER A 248 -9.48 31.85 18.01
N TYR A 249 -8.57 31.75 17.04
CA TYR A 249 -8.94 31.64 15.63
C TYR A 249 -9.14 30.17 15.28
N ILE A 250 -10.24 29.87 14.59
CA ILE A 250 -10.52 28.52 14.11
C ILE A 250 -10.64 28.59 12.60
N GLY A 251 -9.81 27.81 11.90
CA GLY A 251 -9.81 27.81 10.45
C GLY A 251 -9.84 26.39 9.91
N GLN A 252 -10.46 26.22 8.75
CA GLN A 252 -10.32 25.01 7.95
C GLN A 252 -9.29 25.17 6.84
N THR A 253 -8.72 24.04 6.41
CA THR A 253 -7.95 23.99 5.17
C THR A 253 -8.11 22.65 4.44
N LYS A 254 -8.11 22.71 3.10
CA LYS A 254 -7.94 21.55 2.22
C LYS A 254 -6.45 21.21 2.01
N ARG A 255 -5.55 22.19 2.17
CA ARG A 255 -4.09 22.03 2.07
C ARG A 255 -3.53 21.68 3.44
N SER A 256 -2.20 21.69 3.57
CA SER A 256 -1.57 21.50 4.87
C SER A 256 -1.83 22.67 5.80
N ILE A 257 -2.10 22.38 7.08
CA ILE A 257 -2.25 23.40 8.13
C ILE A 257 -0.98 24.25 8.22
N LYS A 258 0.20 23.65 8.08
CA LYS A 258 1.48 24.37 8.09
C LYS A 258 1.56 25.46 7.01
N THR A 259 1.04 25.20 5.81
CA THR A 259 0.99 26.20 4.73
C THR A 259 0.08 27.36 5.10
N HIS A 260 -1.12 27.08 5.63
CA HIS A 260 -2.06 28.14 6.01
C HIS A 260 -1.58 28.98 7.19
N VAL A 261 -0.91 28.39 8.18
CA VAL A 261 -0.28 29.15 9.26
C VAL A 261 0.79 30.10 8.73
N LYS A 262 1.62 29.67 7.77
CA LYS A 262 2.59 30.54 7.10
C LYS A 262 1.94 31.68 6.32
N GLU A 263 0.80 31.43 5.69
CA GLU A 263 0.03 32.48 5.00
C GLU A 263 -0.45 33.53 5.99
N HIS A 264 -1.00 33.14 7.15
CA HIS A 264 -1.36 34.11 8.20
C HIS A 264 -0.17 34.91 8.71
N ILE A 265 1.00 34.27 8.94
CA ILE A 265 2.23 34.97 9.35
C ILE A 265 2.65 35.98 8.28
N ALA A 266 2.59 35.60 7.01
CA ALA A 266 2.93 36.48 5.90
C ALA A 266 1.96 37.67 5.81
N ASP A 267 0.66 37.44 6.00
CA ASP A 267 -0.36 38.48 5.96
C ASP A 267 -0.22 39.47 7.13
N VAL A 268 0.15 39.00 8.32
CA VAL A 268 0.48 39.86 9.48
C VAL A 268 1.74 40.67 9.19
N LYS A 269 2.79 40.05 8.64
CA LYS A 269 4.05 40.73 8.29
C LYS A 269 3.85 41.81 7.22
N HIS A 270 2.97 41.56 6.26
CA HIS A 270 2.66 42.48 5.16
C HIS A 270 1.44 43.37 5.42
N GLN A 271 0.86 43.35 6.64
CA GLN A 271 -0.30 44.15 7.05
C GLN A 271 -1.49 44.08 6.06
N ARG A 272 -1.84 42.86 5.61
CA ARG A 272 -2.95 42.65 4.67
C ARG A 272 -4.28 42.50 5.40
N ILE A 273 -4.77 43.62 5.91
CA ILE A 273 -5.95 43.71 6.79
C ILE A 273 -7.16 43.05 6.15
N GLY A 274 -7.46 43.28 4.87
CA GLY A 274 -8.64 42.73 4.20
C GLY A 274 -8.62 41.22 3.90
N LYS A 275 -7.51 40.49 4.10
CA LYS A 275 -7.40 39.07 3.69
C LYS A 275 -7.48 38.06 4.82
N SER A 276 -7.15 38.43 6.05
CA SER A 276 -7.03 37.50 7.17
C SER A 276 -7.63 38.09 8.44
N ALA A 277 -8.59 37.37 9.04
CA ALA A 277 -9.17 37.72 10.36
C ALA A 277 -8.09 37.81 11.45
N VAL A 278 -7.02 37.02 11.31
CA VAL A 278 -5.85 37.06 12.20
C VAL A 278 -5.09 38.39 12.10
N CYS A 279 -5.04 39.00 10.91
CA CYS A 279 -4.37 40.28 10.73
C CYS A 279 -5.17 41.43 11.35
N GLU A 280 -6.50 41.42 11.20
CA GLU A 280 -7.39 42.41 11.82
C GLU A 280 -7.32 42.35 13.35
N HIS A 281 -7.36 41.14 13.92
CA HIS A 281 -7.30 40.97 15.37
C HIS A 281 -6.02 41.57 15.99
N VAL A 282 -4.87 41.36 15.35
CA VAL A 282 -3.57 41.93 15.80
C VAL A 282 -3.59 43.45 15.80
N GLN A 283 -4.35 44.08 14.90
CA GLN A 283 -4.42 45.53 14.75
C GLN A 283 -5.45 46.17 15.69
N ASP A 284 -6.61 45.53 15.90
CA ASP A 284 -7.68 46.04 16.75
C ASP A 284 -7.29 46.10 18.23
N ARG A 285 -6.38 45.23 18.69
CA ARG A 285 -5.92 45.18 20.08
C ARG A 285 -4.39 45.19 20.15
N PRO A 286 -3.73 46.34 20.32
CA PRO A 286 -2.28 46.35 20.54
C PRO A 286 -1.94 45.64 21.86
N ARG A 287 -0.93 44.76 21.85
CA ARG A 287 -0.38 43.97 22.99
C ARG A 287 -1.05 42.62 23.32
N HIS A 288 -1.21 41.74 22.33
CA HIS A 288 -1.45 40.32 22.59
C HIS A 288 -0.64 39.45 21.62
N TYR A 289 -0.18 38.28 22.08
CA TYR A 289 0.53 37.33 21.23
C TYR A 289 -0.40 36.22 20.73
N ILE A 290 -0.31 35.90 19.44
CA ILE A 290 -0.97 34.76 18.81
C ILE A 290 0.06 33.63 18.67
N ARG A 291 -0.26 32.46 19.21
CA ARG A 291 0.63 31.28 19.20
C ARG A 291 0.64 30.60 17.84
N PHE A 292 1.50 31.08 16.94
CA PHE A 292 1.74 30.48 15.63
C PHE A 292 2.71 29.28 15.66
N ASP A 293 3.50 29.18 16.72
CA ASP A 293 4.50 28.14 16.96
C ASP A 293 3.86 26.76 17.19
N ARG A 294 2.68 26.72 17.81
CA ARG A 294 1.96 25.49 18.16
C ARG A 294 0.50 25.51 17.73
N PRO A 295 0.21 25.41 16.42
CA PRO A 295 -1.17 25.26 15.94
C PRO A 295 -1.78 23.95 16.47
N GLN A 296 -2.96 24.04 17.07
CA GLN A 296 -3.68 22.87 17.57
C GLN A 296 -4.53 22.26 16.46
N ILE A 297 -4.33 20.97 16.18
CA ILE A 297 -5.18 20.22 15.25
C ILE A 297 -6.44 19.76 15.99
N LEU A 298 -7.61 20.29 15.62
CA LEU A 298 -8.88 19.89 16.24
C LEU A 298 -9.44 18.62 15.59
N ALA A 299 -9.39 18.54 14.25
CA ALA A 299 -9.88 17.38 13.51
C ALA A 299 -9.18 17.27 12.15
N LYS A 300 -8.85 16.03 11.76
CA LYS A 300 -8.32 15.69 10.43
C LYS A 300 -9.49 15.29 9.53
N GLU A 301 -9.88 16.16 8.61
CA GLU A 301 -11.05 15.94 7.73
C GLU A 301 -10.76 16.41 6.30
N HIS A 302 -10.70 15.46 5.36
CA HIS A 302 -10.44 15.76 3.96
C HIS A 302 -11.71 16.13 3.18
N ARG A 303 -12.86 15.60 3.59
CA ARG A 303 -14.15 15.82 2.91
C ARG A 303 -14.67 17.23 3.22
N PHE A 304 -15.18 17.90 2.19
CA PHE A 304 -15.64 19.29 2.28
C PHE A 304 -16.76 19.48 3.31
N LEU A 305 -17.89 18.79 3.16
CA LEU A 305 -19.06 18.98 4.03
C LEU A 305 -18.80 18.64 5.51
N PRO A 306 -18.20 17.48 5.86
CA PRO A 306 -17.83 17.19 7.25
C PRO A 306 -16.86 18.20 7.86
N ARG A 307 -15.92 18.74 7.06
CA ARG A 307 -14.97 19.76 7.51
C ARG A 307 -15.66 21.10 7.81
N MET A 308 -16.57 21.55 6.94
CA MET A 308 -17.39 22.76 7.18
C MET A 308 -18.21 22.66 8.47
N ILE A 309 -18.91 21.53 8.65
CA ILE A 309 -19.73 21.30 9.84
C ILE A 309 -18.83 21.25 11.09
N ARG A 310 -17.67 20.60 10.99
CA ARG A 310 -16.72 20.53 12.10
C ARG A 310 -16.19 21.90 12.49
N GLU A 311 -15.79 22.72 11.53
CA GLU A 311 -15.35 24.10 11.77
C GLU A 311 -16.42 24.91 12.52
N ALA A 312 -17.65 24.90 12.02
CA ALA A 312 -18.77 25.60 12.68
C ALA A 312 -19.04 25.11 14.12
N ILE A 313 -18.92 23.81 14.36
CA ILE A 313 -19.07 23.24 15.71
C ILE A 313 -17.98 23.77 16.64
N GLU A 314 -16.73 23.85 16.16
CA GLU A 314 -15.60 24.31 16.97
C GLU A 314 -15.65 25.84 17.19
N ILE A 315 -16.08 26.62 16.19
CA ILE A 315 -16.34 28.07 16.33
C ILE A 315 -17.35 28.33 17.44
N LYS A 316 -18.47 27.59 17.49
CA LYS A 316 -19.46 27.71 18.58
C LYS A 316 -18.92 27.25 19.94
N LYS A 317 -17.91 26.37 19.98
CA LYS A 317 -17.34 25.85 21.24
C LYS A 317 -16.40 26.83 21.93
N HIS A 318 -15.62 27.58 21.18
CA HIS A 318 -14.58 28.44 21.70
C HIS A 318 -14.91 29.92 21.49
N PRO A 319 -14.56 30.80 22.44
CA PRO A 319 -14.58 32.24 22.17
C PRO A 319 -13.61 32.52 21.03
N ASN A 320 -14.09 33.17 19.97
CA ASN A 320 -13.33 33.32 18.73
C ASN A 320 -13.39 34.75 18.18
N PHE A 321 -12.52 35.05 17.21
CA PHE A 321 -12.44 36.34 16.51
C PHE A 321 -12.54 36.17 14.99
N ASN A 322 -13.26 35.15 14.54
CA ASN A 322 -13.47 34.92 13.12
C ASN A 322 -14.38 36.02 12.53
N ARG A 323 -14.16 36.41 11.25
CA ARG A 323 -15.02 37.39 10.56
C ARG A 323 -16.44 36.90 10.33
N GLU A 324 -16.56 35.62 10.00
CA GLU A 324 -17.82 34.94 9.72
C GLU A 324 -17.86 33.68 10.58
N ASP A 325 -19.02 33.37 11.18
CA ASP A 325 -19.26 32.16 11.96
C ASP A 325 -19.24 30.86 11.11
N GLY A 326 -18.88 30.96 9.83
CA GLY A 326 -18.80 29.86 8.88
C GLY A 326 -20.19 29.31 8.55
N TRP A 327 -20.29 27.97 8.50
CA TRP A 327 -21.55 27.29 8.21
C TRP A 327 -22.55 27.44 9.37
N VAL A 328 -23.74 27.98 9.11
CA VAL A 328 -24.76 28.17 10.15
C VAL A 328 -25.31 26.81 10.61
N LEU A 329 -25.06 26.48 11.87
CA LEU A 329 -25.62 25.28 12.51
C LEU A 329 -27.03 25.55 13.02
N PRO A 330 -28.02 24.65 12.77
CA PRO A 330 -29.36 24.77 13.34
C PRO A 330 -29.33 24.88 14.87
N SER A 331 -30.24 25.66 15.45
CA SER A 331 -30.36 25.86 16.91
C SER A 331 -30.59 24.56 17.70
N ALA A 332 -31.11 23.53 17.04
CA ALA A 332 -31.27 22.19 17.62
C ALA A 332 -29.96 21.57 18.15
N TRP A 333 -28.80 22.04 17.67
CA TRP A 333 -27.49 21.55 18.11
C TRP A 333 -26.96 22.23 19.38
N ASP A 334 -27.46 23.42 19.74
CA ASP A 334 -27.00 24.22 20.88
C ASP A 334 -27.05 23.47 22.23
N PRO A 335 -28.10 22.70 22.60
CA PRO A 335 -28.10 21.96 23.86
C PRO A 335 -26.99 20.90 23.94
N ILE A 336 -26.68 20.25 22.81
CA ILE A 336 -25.64 19.22 22.73
C ILE A 336 -24.25 19.88 22.84
N ILE A 337 -24.04 21.00 22.16
CA ILE A 337 -22.77 21.74 22.17
C ILE A 337 -22.49 22.27 23.58
N ASN A 338 -23.49 22.84 24.26
CA ASN A 338 -23.35 23.36 25.62
C ASN A 338 -23.03 22.25 26.64
N LYS A 339 -23.62 21.05 26.48
CA LYS A 339 -23.30 19.88 27.30
C LYS A 339 -21.87 19.37 27.07
N ILE A 340 -21.30 19.59 25.89
CA ILE A 340 -19.90 19.26 25.59
C ILE A 340 -18.95 20.30 26.20
N LYS A 341 -19.32 21.59 26.20
CA LYS A 341 -18.55 22.66 26.86
C LYS A 341 -18.38 22.42 28.37
N SER A 342 -19.41 21.87 29.03
CA SER A 342 -19.43 21.67 30.48
C SER A 342 -18.63 20.47 30.98
N LYS A 343 -18.09 19.62 30.09
CA LYS A 343 -17.23 18.49 30.49
C LYS A 343 -15.75 18.92 30.46
N PRO A 344 -15.04 19.00 31.59
CA PRO A 344 -13.60 19.22 31.57
C PRO A 344 -12.92 18.04 30.87
N LYS A 345 -12.03 18.33 29.91
CA LYS A 345 -11.14 17.31 29.35
C LYS A 345 -10.13 16.92 30.43
N TYR A 346 -10.21 15.69 30.94
CA TYR A 346 -9.07 15.06 31.62
C TYR A 346 -7.97 14.83 30.59
N THR A 347 -7.05 15.79 30.44
CA THR A 347 -5.79 15.58 29.73
C THR A 347 -4.79 15.00 30.70
N THR A 348 -4.59 13.68 30.65
CA THR A 348 -3.33 13.08 31.10
C THR A 348 -2.23 13.64 30.20
N ALA A 349 -1.52 14.66 30.68
CA ALA A 349 -0.37 15.21 30.00
C ALA A 349 0.71 14.11 29.90
N ARG A 350 1.03 13.69 28.67
CA ARG A 350 2.34 13.07 28.42
C ARG A 350 3.36 14.21 28.45
N LEU A 351 4.31 14.14 29.37
CA LEU A 351 5.56 14.91 29.28
C LEU A 351 6.19 14.57 27.92
N GLN A 352 6.23 15.53 27.01
CA GLN A 352 7.04 15.48 25.80
C GLN A 352 7.83 16.78 25.73
N ASP A 353 9.11 16.59 25.42
CA ASP A 353 10.20 17.47 25.79
C ASP A 353 10.11 18.89 25.22
N THR A 354 10.58 19.84 26.02
CA THR A 354 10.82 21.22 25.61
C THR A 354 12.04 21.31 24.70
N VAL A 355 11.84 21.77 23.47
CA VAL A 355 12.90 22.37 22.66
C VAL A 355 12.65 23.88 22.63
N SER A 356 13.46 24.64 23.36
CA SER A 356 13.45 26.10 23.38
C SER A 356 14.58 26.65 22.51
N SER A 357 14.27 27.54 21.57
CA SER A 357 15.27 28.40 20.92
C SER A 357 15.14 29.82 21.46
N PHE A 358 16.17 30.31 22.15
CA PHE A 358 16.27 31.69 22.59
C PHE A 358 16.93 32.51 21.49
N CYS A 359 16.27 33.57 21.01
CA CYS A 359 16.91 34.62 20.23
C CYS A 359 17.04 35.87 21.09
N VAL A 360 18.29 36.22 21.43
CA VAL A 360 18.63 37.53 22.00
C VAL A 360 18.61 38.54 20.85
N ASN A 361 17.72 39.52 20.92
CA ASN A 361 17.77 40.69 20.05
C ASN A 361 19.00 41.52 20.46
N ARG A 362 20.05 41.53 19.64
CA ARG A 362 21.03 42.63 19.68
C ARG A 362 20.38 43.85 19.06
N THR A 363 19.98 44.80 19.90
CA THR A 363 19.75 46.19 19.53
C THR A 363 21.01 46.73 18.87
N LYS A 364 20.88 47.19 17.62
CA LYS A 364 21.88 48.06 17.00
C LYS A 364 21.79 49.42 17.70
N ASN A 365 22.86 49.81 18.37
CA ASN A 365 23.24 51.22 18.50
C ASN A 365 24.39 51.46 17.54
#